data_AF-A0A8I0FBA9-F1
#
_entry.id   AF-A0A8I0FBA9-F1
#
_cell.length_a   1.000
_cell.length_b   1.000
_cell.length_c   1.000
_cell.angle_alpha   90.00
_cell.angle_beta   90.00
_cell.angle_gamma   90.00
#
_symmetry.space_group_name_H-M   'P 1'
#
loop_
_entity.id
_entity.type
_entity.pdbx_description
1 polymer ?
#
loop_
_entity_poly.entity_id
_entity_poly.type
_entity_poly.pdbx_seq_one_letter_code
_entity_poly.pdbx_strand_id
1 'polypeptide(L)'
;MAFGRGSLHNFIQESVPDLEHQPSELHYQLLELPWREVLTTNWDTLLERTQLEIPERSYSIVRTVDELSCTPSPRIIKLHGTVPSHIPFIFTEEDYRT
;
A
#
# COMPACT_ATOMS: atom_id res chain seq x y z
N MET A 1 -22.68 19.75 8.45
CA MET A 1 -22.46 19.19 7.10
C MET A 1 -21.30 18.23 7.21
N ALA A 2 -21.56 16.93 7.25
CA ALA A 2 -20.48 15.95 7.29
C ALA A 2 -19.87 15.87 5.90
N PHE A 3 -18.57 16.15 5.76
CA PHE A 3 -17.82 15.84 4.54
C PHE A 3 -17.94 14.33 4.32
N GLY A 4 -18.61 13.90 3.25
CA GLY A 4 -18.88 12.48 3.00
C GLY A 4 -17.60 11.72 2.66
N ARG A 5 -17.64 10.37 2.74
CA ARG A 5 -16.50 9.48 2.40
C ARG A 5 -15.90 9.78 1.01
N GLY A 6 -16.71 10.26 0.06
CA GLY A 6 -16.22 10.68 -1.27
C GLY A 6 -15.33 11.93 -1.26
N SER A 7 -15.62 12.93 -0.43
CA SER A 7 -14.77 14.12 -0.31
C SER A 7 -13.43 13.80 0.35
N LEU A 8 -13.43 12.90 1.33
CA LEU A 8 -12.19 12.41 1.96
C LEU A 8 -11.34 11.60 0.97
N HIS A 9 -11.97 10.78 0.12
CA HIS A 9 -11.26 10.03 -0.91
C HIS A 9 -10.52 10.95 -1.89
N ASN A 10 -11.23 11.95 -2.43
CA ASN A 10 -10.63 12.91 -3.35
C ASN A 10 -9.48 13.67 -2.67
N PHE A 11 -9.66 14.08 -1.41
CA PHE A 11 -8.59 14.74 -0.64
C PHE A 11 -7.35 13.86 -0.49
N ILE A 12 -7.51 12.57 -0.19
CA ILE A 12 -6.37 11.64 -0.07
C ILE A 12 -5.67 11.45 -1.42
N GLN A 13 -6.44 11.31 -2.51
CA GLN A 13 -5.88 11.20 -3.85
C GLN A 13 -5.08 12.45 -4.24
N GLU A 14 -5.58 13.64 -3.92
CA GLU A 14 -4.88 14.91 -4.16
C GLU A 14 -3.65 15.09 -3.25
N SER A 15 -3.69 14.55 -2.03
CA SER A 15 -2.61 14.69 -1.05
C SER A 15 -1.44 13.72 -1.30
N VAL A 16 -1.66 12.66 -2.08
CA VAL A 16 -0.65 11.64 -2.39
C VAL A 16 -0.48 11.56 -3.90
N PRO A 17 0.37 12.42 -4.51
CA PRO A 17 0.62 12.41 -5.95
C PRO A 17 1.56 11.25 -6.31
N ASP A 18 1.07 10.03 -6.14
CA ASP A 18 1.82 8.78 -6.22
C ASP A 18 2.64 8.64 -7.52
N LEU A 19 2.03 8.99 -8.65
CA LEU A 19 2.66 8.90 -9.97
C LEU A 19 3.67 10.02 -10.23
N GLU A 20 3.65 11.11 -9.46
CA GLU A 20 4.63 12.19 -9.55
C GLU A 20 5.94 11.84 -8.81
N HIS A 21 5.89 10.82 -7.95
CA HIS A 21 7.05 10.32 -7.24
C HIS A 21 7.63 9.06 -7.90
N GLN A 22 8.94 8.91 -7.84
CA GLN A 22 9.66 7.71 -8.26
C GLN A 22 10.28 7.03 -7.05
N PRO A 23 10.39 5.69 -7.06
CA PRO A 23 11.12 5.01 -6.01
C PRO A 23 12.56 5.50 -5.95
N SER A 24 13.01 5.82 -4.74
CA SER A 24 14.41 6.13 -4.47
C SER A 24 15.22 4.86 -4.23
N GLU A 25 16.55 4.98 -4.31
CA GLU A 25 17.52 3.92 -4.01
C GLU A 25 17.22 3.15 -2.70
N LEU A 26 16.74 3.84 -1.67
CA LEU A 26 16.38 3.20 -0.40
C LEU A 26 15.26 2.18 -0.53
N HIS A 27 14.31 2.37 -1.44
CA HIS A 27 13.24 1.39 -1.70
C HIS A 27 13.82 0.11 -2.28
N TYR A 28 14.79 0.22 -3.20
CA TYR A 28 15.46 -0.93 -3.80
C TYR A 28 16.26 -1.69 -2.75
N GLN A 29 17.13 -1.00 -2.02
CA GLN A 29 17.94 -1.58 -0.93
C GLN A 29 17.06 -2.23 0.14
N LEU A 30 15.91 -1.64 0.46
CA LEU A 30 14.97 -2.23 1.42
C LEU A 30 14.41 -3.56 0.91
N LEU A 31 14.01 -3.65 -0.37
CA LEU A 31 13.38 -4.84 -0.93
C LEU A 31 14.37 -5.95 -1.34
N GLU A 32 15.65 -5.62 -1.54
CA GLU A 32 16.73 -6.60 -1.74
C GLU A 32 16.96 -7.51 -0.53
N LEU A 33 16.68 -6.99 0.67
CA LEU A 33 16.77 -7.74 1.91
C LEU A 33 15.78 -8.94 1.92
N PRO A 34 16.10 -10.03 2.62
CA PRO A 34 15.30 -11.25 2.62
C PRO A 34 14.06 -11.17 3.52
N TRP A 35 13.22 -10.15 3.34
CA TRP A 35 11.99 -10.03 4.10
C TRP A 35 11.01 -11.12 3.71
N ARG A 36 10.42 -11.76 4.73
CA ARG A 36 9.24 -12.58 4.53
C ARG A 36 8.02 -11.70 4.26
N GLU A 37 7.92 -10.60 4.99
CA GLU A 37 6.80 -9.65 4.92
C GLU A 37 7.29 -8.22 5.16
N VAL A 38 6.79 -7.28 4.37
CA VAL A 38 6.96 -5.84 4.51
C VAL A 38 5.59 -5.25 4.80
N LEU A 39 5.40 -4.68 6.00
CA LEU A 39 4.13 -4.06 6.39
C LEU A 39 4.28 -2.55 6.25
N THR A 40 3.31 -1.90 5.62
CA THR A 40 3.31 -0.44 5.47
C THR A 40 1.93 0.16 5.68
N THR A 41 1.90 1.34 6.28
CA THR A 41 0.72 2.20 6.43
C THR A 41 0.63 3.28 5.34
N ASN A 42 1.64 3.35 4.46
CA ASN A 42 1.69 4.32 3.38
C ASN A 42 0.61 4.03 2.33
N TRP A 43 0.07 5.06 1.69
CA TRP A 43 -0.93 4.93 0.63
C TRP A 43 -0.35 4.89 -0.79
N ASP A 44 0.88 5.40 -1.00
CA ASP A 44 1.61 5.39 -2.27
C ASP A 44 1.98 3.97 -2.74
N THR A 45 2.35 3.81 -4.01
CA THR A 45 2.69 2.52 -4.62
C THR A 45 4.20 2.35 -4.83
N LEU A 46 5.04 3.08 -4.10
CA LEU A 46 6.48 3.11 -4.35
C LEU A 46 7.12 1.73 -4.16
N LEU A 47 6.76 1.00 -3.11
CA LEU A 47 7.29 -0.36 -2.87
C LEU A 47 6.80 -1.36 -3.90
N GLU A 48 5.53 -1.27 -4.30
CA GLU A 48 4.93 -2.09 -5.34
C GLU A 48 5.61 -1.87 -6.68
N ARG A 49 5.92 -0.62 -7.03
CA ARG A 49 6.63 -0.27 -8.26
C ARG A 49 8.08 -0.72 -8.22
N THR A 50 8.77 -0.56 -7.09
CA THR A 50 10.14 -1.09 -6.91
C THR A 50 10.18 -2.61 -7.06
N GLN A 51 9.20 -3.33 -6.50
CA GLN A 51 9.13 -4.80 -6.59
C GLN A 51 9.11 -5.29 -8.04
N LEU A 52 8.44 -4.58 -8.95
CA LEU A 52 8.39 -4.93 -10.37
C LEU A 52 9.77 -4.88 -11.04
N GLU A 53 10.69 -4.08 -10.49
CA GLU A 53 12.05 -3.89 -10.99
C GLU A 53 13.07 -4.83 -10.31
N ILE A 54 12.67 -5.58 -9.28
CA ILE A 54 13.51 -6.56 -8.56
C ILE A 54 12.96 -7.97 -8.76
N PRO A 55 13.16 -8.59 -9.94
CA PRO A 55 12.58 -9.89 -10.27
C PRO A 55 13.10 -11.04 -9.39
N GLU A 56 14.28 -10.87 -8.78
CA GLU A 56 14.91 -11.84 -7.88
C GLU A 56 14.14 -12.02 -6.55
N ARG A 57 13.28 -11.05 -6.21
CA ARG A 57 12.44 -11.03 -5.00
C ARG A 57 11.01 -10.70 -5.39
N SER A 58 10.26 -11.69 -5.85
CA SER A 58 8.86 -11.51 -6.25
C SER A 58 7.96 -11.40 -5.02
N TYR A 59 7.77 -10.17 -4.50
CA TYR A 59 6.79 -9.91 -3.45
C TYR A 59 5.37 -9.86 -4.03
N SER A 60 4.46 -10.56 -3.39
CA SER A 60 3.03 -10.41 -3.66
C SER A 60 2.46 -9.22 -2.89
N ILE A 61 1.53 -8.49 -3.48
CA ILE A 61 0.90 -7.32 -2.83
C ILE A 61 -0.40 -7.72 -2.17
N VAL A 62 -0.55 -7.40 -0.88
CA VAL A 62 -1.77 -7.61 -0.10
C VAL A 62 -2.35 -6.25 0.29
N ARG A 63 -3.56 -5.96 -0.18
CA ARG A 63 -4.23 -4.67 -0.03
C ARG A 63 -5.41 -4.70 0.92
N THR A 64 -5.97 -5.88 1.16
CA THR A 64 -7.14 -6.10 2.00
C THR A 64 -6.93 -7.30 2.91
N VAL A 65 -7.77 -7.41 3.94
CA VAL A 65 -7.75 -8.56 4.86
C VAL A 65 -8.10 -9.86 4.11
N ASP A 66 -9.02 -9.81 3.14
CA ASP A 66 -9.42 -10.97 2.34
C ASP A 66 -8.27 -11.55 1.50
N GLU A 67 -7.32 -10.72 1.09
CA GLU A 67 -6.14 -11.14 0.34
C GLU A 67 -5.10 -11.85 1.22
N LEU A 68 -5.13 -11.68 2.56
CA LEU A 68 -4.12 -12.24 3.47
C LEU A 68 -4.08 -13.77 3.47
N SER A 69 -5.24 -14.43 3.37
CA SER A 69 -5.34 -15.90 3.41
C SER A 69 -4.91 -16.58 2.12
N CYS A 70 -5.01 -15.87 0.99
CA CYS A 70 -4.83 -16.44 -0.35
C CYS A 70 -3.51 -16.05 -1.00
N THR A 71 -2.77 -15.10 -0.40
CA THR A 71 -1.53 -14.57 -0.99
C THR A 71 -0.29 -15.20 -0.35
N PRO A 72 0.60 -15.85 -1.13
CA PRO A 72 1.81 -16.49 -0.60
C PRO A 72 2.92 -15.48 -0.27
N SER A 73 3.84 -15.87 0.61
CA SER A 73 5.08 -15.13 0.89
C SER A 73 6.12 -15.25 -0.24
N PRO A 74 6.98 -14.23 -0.46
CA PRO A 74 7.13 -12.99 0.31
C PRO A 74 6.07 -11.92 -0.05
N ARG A 75 5.73 -11.01 0.89
CA ARG A 75 4.59 -10.07 0.73
C ARG A 75 4.89 -8.63 1.11
N ILE A 76 4.27 -7.70 0.39
CA ILE A 76 4.10 -6.31 0.83
C ILE A 76 2.63 -6.14 1.24
N ILE A 77 2.39 -5.80 2.50
CA ILE A 77 1.06 -5.73 3.11
C ILE A 77 0.72 -4.28 3.44
N LYS A 78 -0.36 -3.80 2.84
CA LYS A 78 -0.85 -2.42 2.93
C LYS A 78 -1.94 -2.34 3.99
N LEU A 79 -1.58 -1.91 5.19
CA LEU A 79 -2.49 -1.90 6.34
C LEU A 79 -3.60 -0.86 6.21
N HIS A 80 -3.37 0.25 5.51
CA HIS A 80 -4.37 1.31 5.32
C HIS A 80 -5.06 1.29 3.94
N GLY A 81 -4.86 0.23 3.16
CA GLY A 81 -5.23 0.19 1.75
C GLY A 81 -4.23 0.93 0.86
N THR A 82 -4.60 1.15 -0.40
CA THR A 82 -3.75 1.82 -1.40
C THR A 82 -4.58 2.75 -2.27
N VAL A 83 -3.99 3.89 -2.64
CA VAL A 83 -4.50 4.74 -3.72
C VAL A 83 -4.11 4.08 -5.06
N PRO A 84 -4.92 4.16 -6.14
CA PRO A 84 -6.23 4.81 -6.27
C PRO A 84 -7.44 3.86 -6.14
N SER A 85 -7.24 2.56 -5.94
CA SER A 85 -8.26 1.57 -6.35
C SER A 85 -8.91 0.73 -5.25
N HIS A 86 -8.54 0.88 -3.96
CA HIS A 86 -9.08 -0.02 -2.93
C HIS A 86 -9.78 0.71 -1.78
N ILE A 87 -11.03 0.33 -1.57
CA ILE A 87 -11.94 0.76 -0.50
C ILE A 87 -12.18 -0.46 0.41
N PRO A 88 -12.23 -0.31 1.74
CA PRO A 88 -12.18 0.94 2.52
C PRO A 88 -10.75 1.39 2.85
N PHE A 89 -10.53 2.72 2.86
CA PHE A 89 -9.35 3.30 3.48
C PHE A 89 -9.48 3.15 4.99
N ILE A 90 -8.44 2.63 5.64
CA ILE A 90 -8.34 2.69 7.10
C ILE A 90 -7.65 4.01 7.43
N PHE A 91 -8.42 4.97 7.94
CA PHE A 91 -7.93 6.31 8.27
C PHE A 91 -8.10 6.62 9.76
N THR A 92 -9.21 6.19 10.35
CA THR A 92 -9.51 6.41 11.77
C THR A 92 -9.39 5.12 12.57
N GLU A 93 -9.18 5.24 13.90
CA GLU A 93 -9.22 4.08 14.80
C GLU A 93 -10.56 3.31 14.68
N GLU A 94 -11.65 4.01 14.38
CA GLU A 94 -12.96 3.42 14.15
C GLU A 94 -12.97 2.48 12.94
N ASP A 95 -12.18 2.75 11.89
CA ASP A 95 -12.09 1.90 10.71
C ASP A 95 -11.41 0.54 11.02
N TYR A 96 -10.70 0.41 12.14
CA TYR A 96 -10.17 -0.88 12.63
C TYR A 96 -11.21 -1.72 13.40
N ARG A 97 -12.35 -1.13 13.79
CA ARG A 97 -13.37 -1.77 14.65
C ARG A 97 -14.50 -2.47 13.88
N THR A 98 -14.42 -2.47 12.55
CA THR A 98 -15.42 -3.02 11.61
C THR A 98 -14.79 -4.04 10.68
#